data_AF-A0A5N3RDK2-F1
#
_entry.id   AF-A0A5N3RDK2-F1
#
_cell.length_a   1.000
_cell.length_b   1.000
_cell.length_c   1.000
_cell.angle_alpha   90.00
_cell.angle_beta   90.00
_cell.angle_gamma   90.00
#
_symmetry.space_group_name_H-M   'P 1'
#
loop_
_entity.id
_entity.type
_entity.pdbx_description
1 polymer ?
#
loop_
_entity_poly.entity_id
_entity_poly.type
_entity_poly.pdbx_seq_one_letter_code
_entity_poly.pdbx_strand_id
1 'polypeptide(L)'
;MIVAKELIPLCHYIRETIVHALGGEPNDFESDNDLENYIESIDINILNQLHDLIVMLDYFYALVLANQPLGSEARELLDTANRLIIDVKQMNELSW
;
A
#
# COMPACT_ATOMS: atom_id res chain seq x y z
N MET A 1 -5.56 -10.60 3.63
CA MET A 1 -4.29 -10.37 4.37
C MET A 1 -4.62 -10.14 5.84
N ILE A 2 -3.83 -10.66 6.78
CA ILE A 2 -3.99 -10.40 8.23
C ILE A 2 -2.90 -9.40 8.63
N VAL A 3 -3.30 -8.32 9.28
CA VAL A 3 -2.43 -7.19 9.69
C VAL A 3 -2.86 -6.73 11.07
N ALA A 4 -1.92 -6.21 11.87
CA ALA A 4 -2.16 -5.62 13.17
C ALA A 4 -3.31 -4.60 13.12
N LYS A 5 -4.21 -4.66 14.10
CA LYS A 5 -5.43 -3.83 14.11
C LYS A 5 -5.12 -2.34 14.11
N GLU A 6 -4.01 -1.97 14.73
CA GLU A 6 -3.50 -0.61 14.83
C GLU A 6 -3.04 -0.06 13.46
N LEU A 7 -2.70 -0.93 12.51
CA LEU A 7 -2.30 -0.53 11.16
C LEU A 7 -3.48 -0.44 10.19
N ILE A 8 -4.65 -1.02 10.51
CA ILE A 8 -5.83 -1.01 9.63
C ILE A 8 -6.16 0.39 9.10
N PRO A 9 -6.23 1.46 9.93
CA PRO A 9 -6.53 2.81 9.43
C PRO A 9 -5.48 3.34 8.45
N LEU A 10 -4.20 3.02 8.68
CA LEU A 10 -3.11 3.42 7.79
C LEU A 10 -3.17 2.65 6.47
N CYS A 11 -3.39 1.34 6.51
CA CYS A 11 -3.54 0.51 5.32
C CYS A 11 -4.75 0.93 4.47
N HIS A 12 -5.87 1.30 5.12
CA HIS A 12 -7.04 1.85 4.43
C HIS A 12 -6.70 3.17 3.73
N TYR A 13 -6.09 4.11 4.45
CA TYR A 13 -5.66 5.40 3.87
C TYR A 13 -4.72 5.25 2.67
N ILE A 14 -3.77 4.30 2.73
CA ILE A 14 -2.86 4.03 1.61
C ILE A 14 -3.66 3.54 0.38
N ARG A 15 -4.65 2.65 0.57
CA ARG A 15 -5.52 2.19 -0.52
C ARG A 15 -6.29 3.33 -1.16
N GLU A 16 -6.98 4.14 -0.37
CA GLU A 16 -7.73 5.31 -0.86
C GLU A 16 -6.81 6.27 -1.63
N THR A 17 -5.60 6.50 -1.12
CA THR A 17 -4.61 7.36 -1.77
C THR A 17 -4.19 6.82 -3.14
N ILE A 18 -3.97 5.51 -3.25
CA ILE A 18 -3.62 4.88 -4.53
C ILE A 18 -4.79 4.97 -5.50
N VAL A 19 -6.01 4.64 -5.06
CA VAL A 19 -7.24 4.75 -5.88
C VAL A 19 -7.40 6.18 -6.42
N HIS A 20 -7.26 7.18 -5.55
CA HIS A 20 -7.31 8.58 -5.96
C HIS A 20 -6.22 8.94 -6.98
N ALA A 21 -4.99 8.48 -6.76
CA ALA A 21 -3.87 8.74 -7.67
C ALA A 21 -4.02 8.06 -9.03
N LEU A 22 -4.76 6.94 -9.10
CA LEU A 22 -5.12 6.25 -10.34
C LEU A 22 -6.36 6.83 -11.03
N GLY A 23 -6.93 7.92 -10.50
CA GLY A 23 -8.09 8.61 -11.09
C GLY A 23 -9.44 8.04 -10.65
N GLY A 24 -9.49 7.18 -9.64
CA GLY A 24 -10.72 6.74 -8.99
C GLY A 24 -11.19 7.70 -7.91
N GLU A 25 -12.46 7.59 -7.52
CA GLU A 25 -13.02 8.33 -6.39
C GLU A 25 -13.18 7.39 -5.18
N PRO A 26 -12.34 7.49 -4.14
CA PRO A 26 -12.36 6.55 -3.00
C PRO A 26 -13.72 6.44 -2.29
N ASN A 27 -14.55 7.49 -2.34
CA ASN A 27 -15.89 7.51 -1.73
C ASN A 27 -16.90 6.59 -2.45
N ASP A 28 -16.58 6.11 -3.66
CA ASP A 28 -17.43 5.19 -4.42
C ASP A 28 -17.31 3.73 -3.95
N PHE A 29 -16.38 3.45 -3.03
CA PHE A 29 -16.04 2.11 -2.57
C PHE A 29 -16.47 1.90 -1.12
N GLU A 30 -17.16 0.79 -0.84
CA GLU A 30 -17.71 0.50 0.50
C GLU A 30 -16.74 -0.30 1.39
N SER A 31 -15.67 -0.85 0.81
CA SER A 31 -14.72 -1.70 1.53
C SER A 31 -13.30 -1.67 0.97
N ASP A 32 -12.34 -2.11 1.78
CA ASP A 32 -10.94 -2.34 1.36
C ASP A 32 -10.85 -3.26 0.14
N ASN A 33 -11.72 -4.28 0.05
CA ASN A 33 -11.75 -5.18 -1.10
C ASN A 33 -12.19 -4.45 -2.37
N ASP A 34 -13.13 -3.51 -2.28
CA ASP A 34 -13.59 -2.76 -3.45
C ASP A 34 -12.48 -1.83 -3.97
N LEU A 35 -11.72 -1.21 -3.05
CA LEU A 35 -10.52 -0.44 -3.39
C LEU A 35 -9.44 -1.33 -4.05
N GLU A 36 -9.17 -2.52 -3.49
CA GLU A 36 -8.20 -3.47 -4.04
C GLU A 36 -8.63 -4.00 -5.42
N ASN A 37 -9.91 -4.32 -5.61
CA ASN A 37 -10.46 -4.74 -6.90
C ASN A 37 -10.31 -3.64 -7.97
N TYR A 38 -10.51 -2.36 -7.59
CA TYR A 38 -10.26 -1.25 -8.50
C TYR A 38 -8.78 -1.17 -8.89
N ILE A 39 -7.87 -1.21 -7.92
CA ILE A 39 -6.42 -1.18 -8.18
C ILE A 39 -6.01 -2.35 -9.09
N GLU A 40 -6.49 -3.57 -8.80
CA GLU A 40 -6.24 -4.76 -9.63
C GLU A 40 -6.73 -4.58 -11.06
N SER A 41 -7.91 -3.97 -11.23
CA SER A 41 -8.50 -3.73 -12.56
C SER A 41 -7.68 -2.76 -13.42
N ILE A 42 -6.87 -1.90 -12.79
CA ILE A 42 -5.94 -0.99 -13.46
C ILE A 42 -4.59 -1.68 -13.71
N ASP A 43 -3.92 -2.13 -12.66
CA ASP A 43 -2.66 -2.88 -12.76
C ASP A 43 -2.44 -3.76 -11.51
N ILE A 44 -2.41 -5.07 -11.74
CA ILE A 44 -2.11 -6.08 -10.71
C ILE A 44 -0.74 -5.88 -10.05
N ASN A 45 0.24 -5.29 -10.73
CA ASN A 45 1.56 -5.04 -10.15
C ASN A 45 1.50 -4.01 -9.02
N ILE A 46 0.64 -2.98 -9.14
CA ILE A 46 0.42 -1.99 -8.10
C ILE A 46 -0.23 -2.66 -6.88
N LEU A 47 -1.22 -3.53 -7.10
CA LEU A 47 -1.84 -4.29 -6.01
C LEU A 47 -0.82 -5.19 -5.30
N ASN A 48 0.04 -5.88 -6.05
CA ASN A 48 1.09 -6.73 -5.47
C ASN A 48 2.07 -5.91 -4.61
N GLN A 49 2.51 -4.75 -5.09
CA GLN A 49 3.41 -3.87 -4.34
C GLN A 49 2.74 -3.26 -3.10
N LEU A 50 1.45 -2.93 -3.18
CA LEU A 50 0.67 -2.51 -2.02
C LEU A 50 0.61 -3.62 -0.95
N HIS A 51 0.37 -4.87 -1.36
CA HIS A 51 0.39 -6.00 -0.43
C HIS A 51 1.77 -6.19 0.21
N ASP A 52 2.85 -6.12 -0.59
CA ASP A 52 4.22 -6.18 -0.06
C ASP A 52 4.47 -5.07 0.97
N LEU A 53 4.04 -3.83 0.67
CA LEU A 53 4.17 -2.71 1.59
C LEU A 53 3.40 -2.94 2.91
N ILE A 54 2.17 -3.44 2.84
CA ILE A 54 1.34 -3.70 4.03
C ILE A 54 1.96 -4.82 4.88
N VAL A 55 2.45 -5.90 4.26
CA VAL A 55 3.14 -6.98 4.97
C VAL A 55 4.41 -6.45 5.65
N MET A 56 5.18 -5.60 4.96
CA MET A 56 6.36 -4.99 5.56
C MET A 56 5.97 -4.12 6.76
N LEU A 57 4.96 -3.25 6.64
CA LEU A 57 4.48 -2.42 7.77
C LEU A 57 4.08 -3.26 8.99
N ASP A 58 3.37 -4.37 8.77
CA ASP A 58 2.99 -5.31 9.84
C ASP A 58 4.21 -5.92 10.52
N TYR A 59 5.20 -6.33 9.72
CA TYR A 59 6.47 -6.84 10.23
C TYR A 59 7.25 -5.79 11.04
N PHE A 60 7.37 -4.53 10.55
CA PHE A 60 8.01 -3.45 11.31
C PHE A 60 7.32 -3.20 12.64
N TYR A 61 5.99 -3.17 12.62
CA TYR A 61 5.20 -2.96 13.82
C TYR A 61 5.46 -4.07 14.85
N ALA A 62 5.52 -5.32 14.42
CA ALA A 62 5.88 -6.46 15.27
C ALA A 62 7.32 -6.34 15.85
N LEU A 63 8.31 -5.93 15.05
CA LEU A 63 9.68 -5.73 15.52
C LEU A 63 9.77 -4.61 16.57
N VAL A 64 9.07 -3.49 16.35
CA VAL A 64 9.00 -2.38 17.32
C VAL A 64 8.40 -2.85 18.64
N LEU A 65 7.30 -3.61 18.60
CA LEU A 65 6.69 -4.17 19.81
C LEU A 65 7.63 -5.15 20.54
N ALA A 66 8.47 -5.87 19.80
CA ALA A 66 9.47 -6.78 20.35
C ALA A 66 10.78 -6.09 20.78
N ASN A 67 10.88 -4.76 20.69
CA ASN A 67 12.10 -3.96 20.91
C ASN A 67 13.31 -4.49 20.12
N GLN A 68 13.09 -5.00 18.91
CA GLN A 68 14.15 -5.48 18.03
C GLN A 68 14.78 -4.32 17.25
N PRO A 69 16.10 -4.35 16.99
CA PRO A 69 16.76 -3.35 16.15
C PRO A 69 16.27 -3.45 14.70
N LEU A 70 15.94 -2.30 14.09
CA LEU A 70 15.31 -2.17 12.76
C LEU A 70 16.30 -2.05 11.58
N GLY A 71 17.52 -2.56 11.74
CA GLY A 71 18.69 -2.35 10.87
C GLY A 71 18.43 -2.20 9.36
N SER A 72 18.59 -3.29 8.60
CA SER A 72 18.41 -3.28 7.13
C SER A 72 16.94 -3.26 6.73
N GLU A 73 16.06 -3.64 7.63
CA GLU A 73 14.64 -3.75 7.44
C GLU A 73 14.07 -2.39 7.02
N ALA A 74 14.36 -1.30 7.75
CA ALA A 74 13.78 0.01 7.45
C ALA A 74 14.10 0.51 6.02
N ARG A 75 15.22 0.05 5.45
CA ARG A 75 15.60 0.33 4.07
C ARG A 75 14.74 -0.43 3.07
N GLU A 76 14.45 -1.70 3.33
CA GLU A 76 13.56 -2.52 2.48
C GLU A 76 12.14 -1.93 2.43
N LEU A 77 11.64 -1.40 3.55
CA LEU A 77 10.37 -0.67 3.59
C LEU A 77 10.38 0.53 2.65
N LEU A 78 11.44 1.34 2.73
CA LEU A 78 11.59 2.54 1.91
C LEU A 78 11.70 2.18 0.41
N ASP A 79 12.45 1.12 0.09
CA ASP A 79 12.61 0.67 -1.30
C ASP A 79 11.30 0.12 -1.88
N THR A 80 10.47 -0.54 -1.09
CA THR A 80 9.12 -0.99 -1.50
C THR A 80 8.15 0.17 -1.67
N ALA A 81 8.13 1.11 -0.72
CA ALA A 81 7.31 2.31 -0.82
C ALA A 81 7.68 3.15 -2.05
N ASN A 82 8.98 3.31 -2.34
CA ASN A 82 9.44 4.05 -3.51
C ASN A 82 9.03 3.40 -4.83
N ARG A 83 9.09 2.07 -4.94
CA ARG A 83 8.62 1.34 -6.13
C ARG A 83 7.13 1.59 -6.38
N LEU A 84 6.30 1.45 -5.34
CA LEU A 84 4.87 1.72 -5.41
C LEU A 84 4.58 3.16 -5.86
N ILE A 85 5.30 4.14 -5.32
CA ILE A 85 5.14 5.56 -5.71
C ILE A 85 5.48 5.77 -7.19
N ILE A 86 6.55 5.17 -7.68
CA ILE A 86 6.98 5.31 -9.08
C ILE A 86 5.93 4.73 -10.01
N ASP A 87 5.44 3.52 -9.72
CA ASP A 87 4.50 2.81 -10.59
C ASP A 87 3.14 3.53 -10.65
N VAL A 88 2.65 4.02 -9.51
CA VAL A 88 1.42 4.84 -9.45
C VAL A 88 1.58 6.14 -10.24
N LYS A 89 2.74 6.82 -10.15
CA LYS A 89 2.99 8.08 -10.89
C LYS A 89 3.06 7.86 -12.39
N GLN A 90 3.75 6.81 -12.84
CA GLN A 90 3.88 6.51 -14.26
C GLN A 90 2.52 6.26 -14.92
N MET A 91 1.58 5.62 -14.21
CA MET A 91 0.24 5.39 -14.72
C MET A 91 -0.58 6.67 -14.84
N ASN A 92 -0.47 7.59 -13.87
CA ASN A 92 -1.16 8.88 -13.94
C ASN A 92 -0.65 9.75 -15.13
N GLU A 93 0.65 9.69 -15.45
CA GLU A 93 1.24 10.43 -16.58
C GLU A 93 0.88 9.83 -17.97
N LEU A 94 0.35 8.61 -18.03
CA LEU A 94 -0.10 7.95 -19.25
C LEU A 94 -1.57 8.19 -19.59
N SER A 95 -2.33 8.85 -18.71
CA SER A 95 -3.71 9.28 -18.94
C SER A 95 -3.75 10.55 -19.82
N TRP A 96 -3.75 10.39 -21.15
CA TRP A 96 -3.93 11.47 -22.14
C TRP A 96 -5.38 11.56 -22.62
#